data_AF-A0AAE3NVY6-F1
#
_entry.id   AF-A0AAE3NVY6-F1
#
_cell.length_a   1.000
_cell.length_b   1.000
_cell.length_c   1.000
_cell.angle_alpha   90.00
_cell.angle_beta   90.00
_cell.angle_gamma   90.00
#
_symmetry.space_group_name_H-M   'P 1'
#
loop_
_entity.id
_entity.type
_entity.pdbx_description
1 polymer ?
#
loop_
_entity_poly.entity_id
_entity_poly.type
_entity_poly.pdbx_seq_one_letter_code
_entity_poly.pdbx_strand_id
1 'polypeptide(L)'
;MTKLKLGAIPDDKPVKLNIELPADIHRDLVAYAEVLARETGQKNEPVKLVAPMLARFMATDRGFAKARKEGRRSKAATTVQRSGNGGI
;
A
#
# COMPACT_ATOMS: atom_id res chain seq x y z
N MET A 1 13.22 -22.90 -4.50
CA MET A 1 12.37 -22.27 -3.45
C MET A 1 11.87 -20.94 -3.96
N THR A 2 10.56 -20.69 -3.91
CA THR A 2 9.95 -19.41 -4.30
C THR A 2 10.20 -18.38 -3.20
N LYS A 3 10.96 -17.32 -3.52
CA LYS A 3 11.26 -16.22 -2.60
C LYS A 3 9.99 -15.44 -2.22
N LEU A 4 9.83 -15.06 -0.95
CA LEU A 4 8.73 -14.18 -0.54
C LEU A 4 8.77 -12.86 -1.31
N LYS A 5 7.58 -12.33 -1.62
CA LYS A 5 7.44 -11.06 -2.37
C LYS A 5 7.72 -9.81 -1.51
N LEU A 6 7.88 -9.99 -0.20
CA LEU A 6 8.14 -8.94 0.78
C LEU A 6 9.60 -8.99 1.22
N GLY A 7 10.27 -7.84 1.24
CA GLY A 7 11.63 -7.68 1.79
C GLY A 7 11.60 -7.04 3.19
N ALA A 8 12.69 -6.39 3.58
CA ALA A 8 12.74 -5.61 4.82
C ALA A 8 11.63 -4.55 4.87
N ILE A 9 11.06 -4.33 6.06
CA ILE A 9 9.98 -3.36 6.26
C ILE A 9 10.56 -1.96 6.44
N PRO A 10 10.19 -0.98 5.59
CA PRO A 10 10.62 0.40 5.75
C PRO A 10 9.96 1.10 6.95
N ASP A 11 10.67 2.02 7.58
CA ASP A 11 10.20 2.81 8.73
C ASP A 11 9.72 4.21 8.27
N ASP A 12 8.49 4.28 7.74
CA ASP A 12 7.87 5.50 7.23
C ASP A 12 6.92 6.15 8.27
N LYS A 13 6.67 7.46 8.16
CA LYS A 13 5.73 8.19 9.04
C LYS A 13 4.30 7.61 8.91
N PRO A 14 3.75 6.97 9.97
CA PRO A 14 2.51 6.23 9.85
C PRO A 14 1.27 7.14 9.96
N VAL A 15 0.22 6.78 9.23
CA VAL A 15 -1.16 7.24 9.47
C VAL A 15 -1.91 6.11 10.15
N LYS A 16 -2.51 6.36 11.30
CA LYS A 16 -3.28 5.34 12.03
C LYS A 16 -4.62 5.10 11.33
N LEU A 17 -4.91 3.84 11.05
CA LEU A 17 -6.20 3.36 10.56
C LEU A 17 -6.72 2.32 11.56
N ASN A 18 -8.02 2.37 11.87
CA ASN A 18 -8.68 1.27 12.57
C ASN A 18 -9.29 0.35 11.51
N ILE A 19 -8.88 -0.91 11.50
CA ILE A 19 -9.29 -1.90 10.49
C ILE A 19 -9.80 -3.17 11.17
N GLU A 20 -10.82 -3.76 10.59
CA GLU A 20 -11.28 -5.10 10.95
C GLU A 20 -10.83 -6.08 9.88
N LEU A 21 -10.26 -7.21 10.31
CA LEU A 21 -9.83 -8.28 9.42
C LEU A 21 -10.60 -9.56 9.77
N PRO A 22 -11.02 -10.34 8.76
CA PRO A 22 -11.47 -11.71 8.98
C PRO A 22 -10.43 -12.53 9.77
N ALA A 23 -10.90 -13.44 10.63
CA ALA A 23 -10.04 -14.18 11.55
C ALA A 23 -9.06 -15.12 10.83
N ASP A 24 -9.46 -15.69 9.70
CA ASP A 24 -8.62 -16.48 8.80
C ASP A 24 -7.47 -15.63 8.23
N ILE A 25 -7.75 -14.42 7.74
CA ILE A 25 -6.73 -13.51 7.22
C ILE A 25 -5.73 -13.11 8.32
N HIS A 26 -6.18 -12.89 9.55
CA HIS A 26 -5.26 -12.62 10.66
C HIS A 26 -4.33 -13.82 10.94
N ARG A 27 -4.86 -15.05 10.95
CA ARG A 27 -4.05 -16.27 11.13
C ARG A 27 -3.00 -16.42 10.04
N ASP A 28 -3.39 -16.18 8.79
CA ASP A 28 -2.46 -16.22 7.65
C ASP A 28 -1.38 -15.14 7.76
N LEU A 29 -1.73 -13.95 8.26
CA LEU A 29 -0.78 -12.87 8.48
C LEU A 29 0.25 -13.20 9.58
N VAL A 30 -0.18 -13.88 10.65
CA VAL A 30 0.71 -14.42 11.69
C VAL A 30 1.67 -15.44 11.09
N ALA A 31 1.15 -16.43 10.36
CA ALA A 31 1.97 -17.45 9.71
C ALA A 31 2.98 -16.83 8.73
N TYR A 32 2.55 -15.82 7.95
CA TYR A 32 3.44 -15.10 7.04
C TYR A 32 4.56 -14.39 7.79
N ALA A 33 4.26 -13.73 8.91
CA ALA A 33 5.26 -13.04 9.73
C ALA A 33 6.32 -14.02 10.26
N GLU A 34 5.91 -15.22 10.66
CA GLU A 34 6.83 -16.27 11.11
C GLU A 34 7.75 -16.75 9.98
N VAL A 35 7.21 -17.00 8.78
CA VAL A 35 8.02 -17.40 7.63
C VAL A 35 9.00 -16.30 7.23
N LEU A 36 8.53 -15.04 7.19
CA LEU A 36 9.38 -13.90 6.88
C LEU A 36 10.50 -13.71 7.92
N ALA A 37 10.21 -13.95 9.20
CA ALA A 37 11.21 -13.88 10.25
C ALA A 37 12.29 -14.96 10.09
N ARG A 38 11.93 -16.15 9.62
CA ARG A 38 12.90 -17.20 9.29
C ARG A 38 13.78 -16.84 8.10
N GLU A 39 13.23 -16.16 7.09
CA GLU A 39 13.99 -15.74 5.90
C GLU A 39 14.91 -14.53 6.17
N THR A 40 14.47 -13.59 6.99
CA THR A 40 15.16 -12.30 7.21
C THR A 40 15.93 -12.23 8.53
N GLY A 41 15.69 -13.17 9.45
CA GLY A 41 16.18 -13.11 10.83
C GLY A 41 15.48 -12.06 11.70
N GLN A 42 14.47 -11.35 11.17
CA GLN A 42 13.78 -10.26 11.85
C GLN A 42 12.36 -10.66 12.22
N LYS A 43 12.06 -10.68 13.52
CA LYS A 43 10.69 -10.87 13.99
C LYS A 43 9.88 -9.61 13.69
N ASN A 44 8.70 -9.80 13.08
CA ASN A 44 7.79 -8.72 12.73
C ASN A 44 6.42 -9.00 13.32
N GLU A 45 5.76 -7.97 13.84
CA GLU A 45 4.35 -8.08 14.22
C GLU A 45 3.49 -8.24 12.95
N PRO A 46 2.42 -9.06 12.97
CA PRO A 46 1.56 -9.26 11.81
C PRO A 46 1.05 -7.94 11.21
N VAL A 47 0.65 -6.99 12.08
CA VAL A 47 0.13 -5.68 11.66
C VAL A 47 1.15 -4.85 10.88
N LYS A 48 2.44 -5.01 11.14
CA LYS A 48 3.51 -4.29 10.43
C LYS A 48 3.66 -4.73 8.98
N LEU A 49 3.12 -5.90 8.62
CA LEU A 49 3.14 -6.42 7.25
C LEU A 49 2.06 -5.78 6.36
N VAL A 50 0.97 -5.26 6.95
CA VAL A 50 -0.19 -4.77 6.19
C VAL A 50 0.21 -3.64 5.25
N ALA A 51 0.90 -2.63 5.76
CA ALA A 51 1.32 -1.48 4.96
C ALA A 51 2.22 -1.86 3.76
N PRO A 52 3.34 -2.59 3.93
CA PRO A 52 4.20 -2.94 2.80
C PRO A 52 3.54 -3.97 1.85
N MET A 53 2.64 -4.85 2.33
CA MET A 53 1.86 -5.73 1.45
C MET A 53 0.90 -4.92 0.55
N LEU A 54 0.15 -3.97 1.12
CA LEU A 54 -0.74 -3.09 0.36
C LEU A 54 0.05 -2.22 -0.63
N ALA A 55 1.20 -1.68 -0.21
CA ALA A 55 2.08 -0.92 -1.09
C ALA A 55 2.54 -1.76 -2.28
N ARG A 56 2.95 -3.02 -2.03
CA ARG A 56 3.37 -3.95 -3.08
C ARG A 56 2.21 -4.26 -4.03
N PHE A 57 1.02 -4.52 -3.50
CA PHE A 57 -0.18 -4.77 -4.30
C PHE A 57 -0.49 -3.58 -5.23
N MET A 58 -0.58 -2.37 -4.67
CA MET A 58 -0.85 -1.15 -5.43
C MET A 58 0.23 -0.84 -6.48
N ALA A 59 1.50 -1.13 -6.17
CA ALA A 59 2.61 -0.90 -7.10
C ALA A 59 2.57 -1.85 -8.30
N THR A 60 2.06 -3.07 -8.12
CA THR A 60 2.01 -4.08 -9.20
C THR A 60 0.70 -4.08 -9.99
N ASP A 61 -0.37 -3.49 -9.45
CA ASP A 61 -1.65 -3.38 -10.14
C ASP A 61 -1.61 -2.31 -11.25
N ARG A 62 -1.47 -2.78 -12.51
CA ARG A 62 -1.44 -1.90 -13.69
C ARG A 62 -2.76 -1.19 -13.94
N GLY A 63 -3.89 -1.81 -13.58
CA GLY A 63 -5.22 -1.22 -13.70
C GLY A 63 -5.36 -0.02 -12.78
N PHE A 64 -4.98 -0.21 -11.51
CA PHE A 64 -4.88 0.86 -10.53
C PHE A 64 -3.93 1.97 -10.98
N ALA A 65 -2.73 1.63 -11.47
CA ALA A 65 -1.75 2.62 -11.93
C ALA A 65 -2.30 3.50 -13.08
N LYS A 66 -3.00 2.89 -14.05
CA LYS A 66 -3.62 3.63 -15.17
C LYS A 66 -4.73 4.56 -14.66
N ALA A 67 -5.66 4.05 -13.86
CA ALA A 67 -6.77 4.83 -13.30
C ALA A 67 -6.28 6.01 -12.47
N ARG A 68 -5.23 5.82 -11.64
CA ARG A 68 -4.63 6.89 -10.84
C ARG A 68 -4.01 7.99 -11.71
N LYS A 69 -3.41 7.65 -12.85
CA LYS A 69 -2.86 8.63 -13.81
C LYS A 69 -3.96 9.45 -14.48
N GLU A 70 -5.05 8.79 -14.89
CA GLU A 70 -6.25 9.43 -15.46
C GLU A 70 -6.87 10.44 -14.47
N GLY A 71 -7.05 10.02 -13.22
CA GLY A 71 -7.57 10.86 -12.13
C GLY A 71 -6.68 12.08 -11.81
N ARG A 72 -5.35 11.97 -11.99
CA ARG A 72 -4.44 13.11 -11.83
C ARG A 72 -4.54 14.10 -13.00
N ARG A 73 -4.68 13.61 -14.23
CA ARG A 73 -4.84 14.45 -15.43
C ARG A 73 -6.14 15.26 -15.37
N SER A 74 -7.23 14.63 -14.94
CA SER A 74 -8.52 15.31 -14.75
C SER A 74 -8.49 16.36 -13.64
N LYS A 75 -7.82 16.09 -12.51
CA LYS A 75 -7.59 17.11 -11.46
C LYS A 75 -6.75 18.30 -11.97
N ALA A 76 -5.68 18.05 -12.72
CA ALA A 76 -4.84 19.12 -13.27
C ALA A 76 -5.60 20.01 -14.27
N ALA A 77 -6.40 19.40 -15.16
CA ALA A 77 -7.23 20.16 -16.11
C ALA A 77 -8.29 21.04 -15.40
N THR A 78 -8.88 20.53 -14.31
CA THR A 78 -9.87 21.27 -13.51
C THR A 78 -9.25 22.48 -12.78
N THR A 79 -8.02 22.35 -12.28
CA THR A 79 -7.31 23.45 -11.62
C THR A 79 -6.95 24.57 -12.59
N VAL A 80 -6.53 24.24 -13.82
CA VAL A 80 -6.16 25.25 -14.84
C VAL A 80 -7.38 26.05 -15.32
N GLN A 81 -8.56 25.42 -15.44
CA GLN A 81 -9.78 26.10 -15.87
C GLN A 81 -10.35 27.07 -14.81
N ARG A 82 -10.23 26.76 -13.51
CA ARG A 82 -10.73 27.65 -12.44
C ARG A 82 -9.90 28.92 -12.26
N SER A 83 -8.61 28.89 -12.60
CA SER A 83 -7.74 30.06 -12.48
C SER A 83 -7.95 31.10 -13.59
N GLY A 84 -8.67 30.76 -14.67
CA GLY A 84 -8.88 31.64 -15.82
C GLY A 84 -10.18 32.44 -15.85
N ASN A 85 -11.05 32.31 -14.83
CA ASN A 85 -12.43 32.84 -14.89
C ASN A 85 -12.68 34.01 -13.91
N GLY A 86 -11.66 34.80 -13.57
CA GLY A 86 -11.71 35.85 -12.56
C GLY A 86 -11.49 37.27 -13.07
N GLY A 87 -12.00 37.62 -14.25
CA GLY A 87 -11.88 38.97 -14.79
C GLY A 87 -13.11 39.40 -15.58
N ILE A 88 -14.08 39.98 -14.88
CA ILE A 88 -14.94 41.08 -15.36
C ILE A 88 -15.10 42.04 -14.18
#